data_AF-A0AAE0Y616-F1
#
_entry.id   AF-A0AAE0Y616-F1
#
_cell.length_a   1.000
_cell.length_b   1.000
_cell.length_c   1.000
_cell.angle_alpha   90.00
_cell.angle_beta   90.00
_cell.angle_gamma   90.00
#
_symmetry.space_group_name_H-M   'P 1'
#
loop_
_entity.id
_entity.type
_entity.pdbx_description
1 polymer ?
#
loop_
_entity_poly.entity_id
_entity_poly.type
_entity_poly.pdbx_seq_one_letter_code
_entity_poly.pdbx_strand_id
1 'polypeptide(L)'
;MYKQLQEQSITNAHTVINLSSQPLTPKQTQLLSKNLNFCPTPSAINLIHVELNEDLYRFSLRLRLAEFFYDEDDEKIDHTTHSQSPPPAFLRKPSSFTPDSGRDLALDTFIKGVSSEFMLERQRNIFSNLRNEEKEALRELIDNDKITIC
;
A
#
# COMPACT_ATOMS: atom_id res chain seq x y z
N MET A 1 -28.68 -40.77 -12.15
CA MET A 1 -27.68 -40.19 -13.08
C MET A 1 -27.15 -38.85 -12.53
N TYR A 2 -26.68 -38.84 -11.28
CA TYR A 2 -26.16 -37.62 -10.60
C TYR A 2 -24.83 -37.86 -9.85
N LYS A 3 -24.21 -39.03 -10.03
CA LYS A 3 -23.00 -39.44 -9.30
C LYS A 3 -21.71 -39.45 -10.14
N GLN A 4 -21.70 -38.84 -11.33
CA GLN A 4 -20.56 -38.92 -12.26
C GLN A 4 -19.96 -37.57 -12.68
N LEU A 5 -20.21 -36.48 -11.93
CA LEU A 5 -19.58 -35.18 -12.18
C LEU A 5 -18.76 -34.62 -11.00
N GLN A 6 -18.45 -35.43 -9.99
CA GLN A 6 -17.65 -34.98 -8.83
C GLN A 6 -16.35 -35.73 -8.61
N GLU A 7 -15.91 -36.52 -9.59
CA GLU A 7 -14.68 -37.30 -9.44
C GLU A 7 -13.72 -36.96 -10.56
N GLN A 8 -13.05 -35.81 -10.42
CA GLN A 8 -11.73 -35.59 -11.02
C GLN A 8 -11.00 -34.42 -10.33
N SER A 9 -9.85 -34.78 -9.73
CA SER A 9 -8.75 -33.93 -9.22
C SER A 9 -8.82 -33.39 -7.79
N ILE A 10 -8.81 -34.30 -6.80
CA ILE A 10 -8.14 -34.04 -5.52
C ILE A 10 -6.67 -34.46 -5.69
N THR A 11 -5.82 -33.60 -6.27
CA THR A 11 -4.35 -33.70 -6.20
C THR A 11 -3.67 -32.41 -6.71
N ASN A 12 -3.77 -31.31 -5.96
CA ASN A 12 -2.69 -30.31 -5.90
C ASN A 12 -2.90 -29.33 -4.72
N ALA A 13 -1.84 -29.00 -4.00
CA ALA A 13 -1.87 -28.21 -2.76
C ALA A 13 -2.29 -26.73 -2.94
N HIS A 14 -2.71 -26.33 -4.15
CA HIS A 14 -3.20 -24.98 -4.48
C HIS A 14 -4.44 -25.08 -5.39
N THR A 15 -5.48 -25.71 -4.86
CA THR A 15 -6.75 -25.88 -5.60
C THR A 15 -7.52 -24.56 -5.57
N VAL A 16 -7.64 -23.92 -6.72
CA VAL A 16 -8.51 -22.76 -6.93
C VAL A 16 -9.95 -23.26 -6.97
N ILE A 17 -10.80 -22.85 -6.02
CA ILE A 17 -12.19 -23.28 -5.98
C ILE A 17 -13.06 -22.19 -6.63
N ASN A 18 -13.59 -22.49 -7.80
CA ASN A 18 -14.56 -21.62 -8.45
C ASN A 18 -15.97 -21.87 -7.88
N LEU A 19 -16.55 -20.87 -7.24
CA LEU A 19 -17.89 -20.91 -6.66
C LEU A 19 -18.97 -20.36 -7.60
N SER A 20 -18.56 -19.77 -8.73
CA SER A 20 -19.49 -19.23 -9.71
C SER A 20 -19.94 -20.27 -10.73
N SER A 21 -21.03 -19.98 -11.45
CA SER A 21 -21.48 -20.80 -12.56
C SER A 21 -20.68 -20.58 -13.85
N GLN A 22 -19.83 -19.55 -13.92
CA GLN A 22 -18.99 -19.29 -15.09
C GLN A 22 -17.70 -20.11 -15.01
N PRO A 23 -17.31 -20.85 -16.07
CA PRO A 23 -16.07 -21.59 -16.07
C PRO A 23 -14.86 -20.65 -16.16
N LEU A 24 -13.78 -20.99 -15.43
CA LEU A 24 -12.49 -20.31 -15.57
C LEU A 24 -11.77 -20.80 -16.82
N THR A 25 -11.11 -19.88 -17.52
CA THR A 25 -10.20 -20.27 -18.61
C THR A 25 -8.94 -20.94 -18.05
N PRO A 26 -8.24 -21.78 -18.84
CA PRO A 26 -7.00 -22.41 -18.39
C PRO A 26 -5.94 -21.41 -17.89
N LYS A 27 -5.91 -20.22 -18.49
CA LYS A 27 -4.98 -19.14 -18.11
C LYS A 27 -5.36 -18.49 -16.78
N GLN A 28 -6.65 -18.28 -16.54
CA GLN A 28 -7.16 -17.80 -15.25
C GLN A 28 -6.87 -18.79 -14.14
N THR A 29 -7.13 -20.09 -14.36
CA THR A 29 -6.80 -21.15 -13.39
C THR A 29 -5.30 -21.20 -13.11
N GLN A 30 -4.46 -21.12 -14.16
CA GLN A 30 -3.00 -21.08 -14.01
C GLN A 30 -2.53 -19.85 -13.21
N LEU A 31 -3.10 -18.68 -13.47
CA LEU A 31 -2.80 -17.45 -12.75
C LEU A 31 -3.16 -17.57 -11.26
N LEU A 32 -4.39 -18.02 -10.97
CA LEU A 32 -4.90 -18.17 -9.60
C LEU A 32 -4.18 -19.26 -8.82
N SER A 33 -3.64 -20.27 -9.52
CA SER A 33 -2.82 -21.32 -8.91
C SER A 33 -1.45 -20.84 -8.39
N LYS A 34 -1.05 -19.59 -8.68
CA LYS A 34 0.24 -19.01 -8.24
C LYS A 34 0.31 -18.73 -6.73
N ASN A 35 -0.76 -18.99 -5.97
CA ASN A 35 -0.91 -18.81 -4.52
C ASN A 35 -0.93 -17.35 -4.03
N LEU A 36 -1.31 -17.16 -2.76
CA LEU A 36 -1.45 -15.83 -2.13
C LEU A 36 -0.11 -15.13 -1.84
N ASN A 37 1.02 -15.85 -1.91
CA ASN A 37 2.35 -15.24 -1.77
C ASN A 37 2.82 -14.63 -3.09
N PHE A 38 2.11 -14.84 -4.20
CA PHE A 38 2.41 -14.20 -5.47
C PHE A 38 1.82 -12.79 -5.51
N CYS A 39 2.70 -11.78 -5.61
CA CYS A 39 2.31 -10.39 -5.78
C CYS A 39 2.72 -9.91 -7.19
N PRO A 40 1.78 -9.51 -8.06
CA PRO A 40 2.08 -8.91 -9.35
C PRO A 40 3.03 -7.71 -9.22
N THR A 41 4.07 -7.64 -10.06
CA THR A 41 4.93 -6.46 -10.10
C THR A 41 4.12 -5.24 -10.56
N PRO A 42 4.13 -4.11 -9.82
CA PRO A 42 3.45 -2.89 -10.24
C PRO A 42 3.91 -2.46 -11.64
N SER A 43 2.96 -2.18 -12.52
CA SER A 43 3.22 -1.91 -13.94
C SER A 43 3.43 -0.43 -14.24
N ALA A 44 3.01 0.47 -13.33
CA ALA A 44 3.15 1.91 -13.52
C ALA A 44 4.22 2.48 -12.60
N ILE A 45 5.30 2.94 -13.20
CA ILE A 45 6.35 3.69 -12.52
C ILE A 45 5.78 5.01 -11.93
N ASN A 46 4.71 5.54 -12.51
CA ASN A 46 4.01 6.72 -11.99
C ASN A 46 3.37 6.47 -10.61
N LEU A 47 2.89 5.26 -10.32
CA LEU A 47 2.32 4.94 -9.00
C LEU A 47 3.42 4.98 -7.92
N ILE A 48 4.58 4.41 -8.23
CA ILE A 48 5.75 4.43 -7.34
C ILE A 48 6.18 5.87 -7.05
N HIS A 49 6.18 6.74 -8.06
CA HIS A 49 6.48 8.16 -7.87
C HIS A 49 5.46 8.89 -7.00
N VAL A 50 4.16 8.63 -7.19
CA VAL A 50 3.11 9.24 -6.36
C VAL A 50 3.22 8.76 -4.92
N GLU A 51 3.38 7.46 -4.69
CA GLU A 51 3.57 6.87 -3.36
C GLU A 51 4.83 7.41 -2.68
N LEU A 52 5.95 7.48 -3.41
CA LEU A 52 7.21 8.02 -2.89
C LEU A 52 7.09 9.51 -2.53
N ASN A 53 6.39 10.30 -3.33
CA ASN A 53 6.14 11.72 -3.02
C ASN A 53 5.28 11.88 -1.76
N GLU A 54 4.25 11.05 -1.59
CA GLU A 54 3.45 11.04 -0.36
C GLU A 54 4.31 10.65 0.85
N ASP A 55 5.14 9.62 0.72
CA ASP A 55 6.05 9.19 1.79
C ASP A 55 7.05 10.28 2.17
N LEU A 56 7.66 10.95 1.18
CA LEU A 56 8.56 12.09 1.40
C LEU A 56 7.84 13.26 2.05
N TYR A 57 6.60 13.54 1.65
CA TYR A 57 5.78 14.56 2.28
C TYR A 57 5.53 14.22 3.76
N ARG A 58 5.09 12.99 4.07
CA ARG A 58 4.88 12.54 5.46
C ARG A 58 6.15 12.56 6.28
N PHE A 59 7.28 12.17 5.70
CA PHE A 59 8.59 12.26 6.32
C PHE A 59 8.93 13.71 6.69
N SER A 60 8.82 14.63 5.73
CA SER A 60 9.09 16.05 5.95
C SER A 60 8.18 16.66 7.01
N LEU A 61 6.90 16.26 7.03
CA LEU A 61 5.92 16.70 8.01
C LEU A 61 6.28 16.23 9.42
N ARG A 62 6.69 14.96 9.58
CA ARG A 62 7.11 14.43 10.88
C ARG A 62 8.32 15.16 11.43
N LEU A 63 9.31 15.46 10.59
CA LEU A 63 10.47 16.23 11.01
C LEU A 63 10.09 17.64 11.45
N ARG A 64 9.25 18.33 10.66
CA ARG A 64 8.77 19.67 11.02
C ARG A 64 7.94 19.67 12.28
N LEU A 65 7.09 18.67 12.51
CA LEU A 65 6.33 18.56 13.76
C LEU A 65 7.27 18.33 14.96
N ALA A 66 8.27 17.45 14.81
CA ALA A 66 9.24 17.18 15.86
C ALA A 66 10.07 18.44 16.21
N GLU A 67 10.52 19.17 15.20
CA GLU A 67 11.19 20.46 15.40
C GLU A 67 10.22 21.48 16.00
N PHE A 68 8.97 21.55 15.51
CA PHE A 68 7.97 22.53 15.95
C PHE A 68 7.74 22.52 17.46
N PHE A 69 7.57 21.32 18.01
CA PHE A 69 7.28 21.10 19.43
C PHE A 69 8.52 20.89 20.30
N TYR A 70 9.73 20.96 19.74
CA TYR A 70 10.98 20.71 20.49
C TYR A 70 11.12 21.63 21.72
N ASP A 71 10.77 22.91 21.59
CA ASP A 71 10.86 23.89 22.69
C ASP A 71 9.61 23.91 23.60
N GLU A 72 8.50 23.27 23.20
CA GLU A 72 7.27 23.26 24.02
C GLU A 72 7.31 22.22 25.15
N ASP A 73 8.19 21.21 25.05
CA ASP A 73 8.33 20.14 26.05
C ASP A 73 9.16 20.58 27.28
N ASP A 74 10.00 21.61 27.17
CA ASP A 74 10.88 22.05 28.27
C ASP A 74 10.29 23.18 29.15
N GLU A 75 9.31 23.95 28.68
CA GLU A 75 8.81 25.13 29.43
C GLU A 75 7.38 25.03 29.99
N LYS A 76 6.65 23.92 29.83
CA LYS A 76 5.28 23.79 30.37
C LYS A 76 4.97 22.47 31.04
N ILE A 77 5.72 22.16 32.10
CA ILE A 77 5.18 21.32 33.17
C ILE A 77 4.54 22.23 34.22
N ASP A 78 3.43 22.89 33.85
CA ASP A 78 2.50 23.42 34.83
C ASP A 78 1.76 22.22 35.45
N HIS A 79 2.21 21.78 36.62
CA HIS A 79 1.61 20.70 37.41
C HIS A 79 0.21 21.02 37.97
N THR A 80 -0.55 21.92 37.34
CA THR A 80 -1.87 22.36 37.85
C THR A 80 -2.93 22.37 36.76
N THR A 81 -3.22 21.21 36.17
CA THR A 81 -4.60 20.98 35.69
C THR A 81 -4.97 19.50 35.77
N HIS A 82 -6.10 19.25 36.42
CA HIS A 82 -6.65 17.94 36.71
C HIS A 82 -6.78 17.01 35.47
N SER A 83 -6.28 15.78 35.63
CA SER A 83 -6.94 14.51 35.31
C SER A 83 -7.93 14.54 34.12
N GLN A 84 -7.44 14.25 32.92
CA GLN A 84 -8.09 13.33 31.98
C GLN A 84 -6.99 12.61 31.18
N SER A 85 -7.01 11.28 31.17
CA SER A 85 -6.21 10.53 30.20
C SER A 85 -6.66 10.96 28.80
N PRO A 86 -5.73 11.18 27.86
CA PRO A 86 -6.13 11.65 26.54
C PRO A 86 -7.03 10.58 25.89
N PRO A 87 -8.12 10.96 25.20
CA PRO A 87 -9.09 10.01 24.67
C PRO A 87 -8.37 8.99 23.77
N PRO A 88 -8.87 7.76 23.66
CA PRO A 88 -8.23 6.75 22.83
C PRO A 88 -8.12 7.25 21.37
N ALA A 89 -7.06 6.85 20.68
CA ALA A 89 -6.66 7.44 19.39
C ALA A 89 -7.79 7.46 18.33
N PHE A 90 -8.70 6.48 18.37
CA PHE A 90 -9.84 6.38 17.47
C PHE A 90 -10.96 7.43 17.72
N LEU A 91 -10.96 8.13 18.85
CA LEU A 91 -11.89 9.23 19.16
C LEU A 91 -11.27 10.61 18.92
N ARG A 92 -9.97 10.68 18.61
CA ARG A 92 -9.30 11.95 18.33
C ARG A 92 -9.61 12.38 16.90
N LYS A 93 -10.02 13.63 16.72
CA LYS A 93 -10.10 14.22 15.38
C LYS A 93 -8.68 14.28 14.79
N PRO A 94 -8.49 13.90 13.52
CA PRO A 94 -7.18 14.02 12.88
C PRO A 94 -6.79 15.50 12.84
N SER A 95 -5.55 15.79 13.24
CA SER A 95 -4.99 17.13 13.10
C SER A 95 -4.62 17.38 11.65
N SER A 96 -5.03 18.54 11.11
CA SER A 96 -4.56 19.06 9.82
C SER A 96 -3.43 20.07 10.01
N PHE A 97 -2.90 20.20 11.23
CA PHE A 97 -1.83 21.13 11.54
C PHE A 97 -0.55 20.72 10.82
N THR A 98 0.03 21.68 10.10
CA THR A 98 1.24 21.52 9.29
C THR A 98 2.11 22.74 9.60
N PRO A 99 3.26 22.58 10.28
CA PRO A 99 4.16 23.72 10.50
C PRO A 99 4.67 24.28 9.18
N ASP A 100 4.75 25.61 9.11
CA ASP A 100 5.29 26.29 7.93
C ASP A 100 6.78 25.98 7.72
N SER A 101 7.21 25.94 6.46
CA SER A 101 8.64 25.91 6.12
C SER A 101 9.30 27.26 6.40
N GLY A 102 10.61 27.25 6.67
CA GLY A 102 11.43 28.45 6.85
C GLY A 102 11.77 28.79 8.29
N ARG A 103 11.31 28.00 9.27
CA ARG A 103 11.66 28.18 10.68
C ARG A 103 13.09 27.79 10.99
N ASP A 104 13.53 26.64 10.45
CA ASP A 104 14.92 26.18 10.50
C ASP A 104 15.44 25.91 9.07
N LEU A 105 16.44 26.73 8.68
CA LEU A 105 17.10 26.63 7.39
C LEU A 105 17.89 25.32 7.23
N ALA A 106 18.50 24.80 8.30
CA ALA A 106 19.26 23.57 8.26
C ALA A 106 18.32 22.38 8.00
N LEU A 107 17.19 22.33 8.71
CA LEU A 107 16.15 21.33 8.49
C LEU A 107 15.58 21.38 7.06
N ASP A 108 15.23 22.56 6.56
CA ASP A 108 14.69 22.68 5.20
C ASP A 108 15.72 22.31 4.14
N THR A 109 17.00 22.63 4.36
CA THR A 109 18.10 22.22 3.46
C THR A 109 18.24 20.71 3.44
N PHE A 110 18.17 20.06 4.60
CA PHE A 110 18.21 18.60 4.72
C PHE A 110 17.02 17.95 4.00
N ILE A 111 15.79 18.39 4.28
CA ILE A 111 14.57 17.88 3.63
C ILE A 111 14.66 18.00 2.11
N LYS A 112 15.13 19.15 1.61
CA LYS A 112 15.33 19.37 0.17
C LYS A 112 16.40 18.44 -0.41
N GLY A 113 17.53 18.28 0.27
CA GLY A 113 18.61 17.40 -0.15
C GLY A 113 18.13 15.96 -0.32
N VAL A 114 17.51 15.41 0.72
CA VAL A 114 16.93 14.05 0.71
C VAL A 114 15.90 13.89 -0.41
N SER A 115 14.96 14.83 -0.52
CA SER A 115 13.91 14.77 -1.56
C SER A 115 14.51 14.79 -2.96
N SER A 116 15.55 15.60 -3.19
CA SER A 116 16.21 15.70 -4.50
C SER A 116 16.98 14.42 -4.88
N GLU A 117 17.56 13.72 -3.91
CA GLU A 117 18.28 12.47 -4.14
C GLU A 117 17.34 11.38 -4.67
N PHE A 118 16.17 11.21 -4.04
CA PHE A 118 15.15 10.26 -4.48
C PHE A 118 14.55 10.60 -5.84
N MET A 119 14.47 11.88 -6.22
CA MET A 119 14.02 12.30 -7.56
C MET A 119 15.07 12.04 -8.65
N LEU A 120 16.35 12.03 -8.28
CA LEU A 120 17.47 11.77 -9.19
C LEU A 120 17.80 10.27 -9.30
N GLU A 121 17.33 9.43 -8.38
CA GLU A 121 17.52 7.99 -8.46
C GLU A 121 16.94 7.45 -9.77
N ARG A 122 17.83 6.93 -10.61
CA ARG A 122 17.49 6.42 -11.93
C ARG A 122 16.53 5.23 -11.76
N GLN A 123 15.32 5.38 -12.29
CA GLN A 123 14.34 4.30 -12.35
C GLN A 123 15.02 3.03 -12.89
N ARG A 124 15.09 2.00 -12.05
CA ARG A 124 15.55 0.69 -12.50
C ARG A 124 14.51 0.15 -13.47
N ASN A 125 14.95 -0.55 -14.51
CA ASN A 125 14.03 -1.26 -15.39
C ASN A 125 13.25 -2.29 -14.55
N ILE A 126 11.97 -2.02 -14.31
CA ILE A 126 11.09 -2.94 -13.59
C ILE A 126 10.59 -3.97 -14.58
N PHE A 127 10.92 -5.24 -14.35
CA PHE A 127 10.43 -6.34 -15.15
C PHE A 127 9.15 -6.90 -14.54
N SER A 128 8.13 -7.08 -15.38
CA SER A 128 6.87 -7.72 -15.00
C SER A 128 7.09 -9.20 -14.70
N ASN A 129 6.60 -9.68 -13.55
CA ASN A 129 6.56 -11.10 -13.22
C ASN A 129 5.33 -11.84 -13.81
N LEU A 130 4.49 -11.14 -14.57
CA LEU A 130 3.36 -11.67 -15.34
C LEU A 130 3.66 -11.65 -16.85
N ARG A 131 3.29 -12.74 -17.53
CA ARG A 131 3.25 -12.80 -19.01
C ARG A 131 2.05 -12.03 -19.55
N ASN A 132 2.03 -11.74 -20.85
CA ASN A 132 0.95 -10.95 -21.46
C ASN A 132 -0.41 -11.64 -21.35
N GLU A 133 -0.45 -12.97 -21.52
CA GLU A 133 -1.67 -13.76 -21.40
C GLU A 133 -2.17 -13.80 -19.96
N GLU A 134 -1.26 -13.78 -18.99
CA GLU A 134 -1.60 -13.74 -17.57
C GLU A 134 -2.11 -12.36 -17.15
N LYS A 135 -1.58 -11.28 -17.75
CA LYS A 135 -2.10 -9.91 -17.55
C LYS A 135 -3.52 -9.76 -18.11
N GLU A 136 -3.77 -10.34 -19.27
CA GLU A 136 -5.12 -10.35 -19.87
C GLU A 136 -6.09 -11.15 -19.00
N ALA A 137 -5.71 -12.37 -18.60
CA ALA A 137 -6.50 -13.17 -17.66
C ALA A 137 -6.77 -12.46 -16.34
N LEU A 138 -5.79 -11.71 -15.81
CA LEU A 138 -5.97 -10.91 -14.59
C LEU A 138 -6.99 -9.78 -14.80
N ARG A 139 -6.94 -9.08 -15.93
CA ARG A 139 -7.91 -8.01 -16.26
C ARG A 139 -9.31 -8.56 -16.41
N GLU A 140 -9.47 -9.67 -17.14
CA GLU A 140 -10.76 -10.34 -17.30
C GLU A 140 -11.36 -10.77 -15.96
N LEU A 141 -10.53 -11.23 -15.01
CA LEU A 141 -10.98 -11.61 -13.68
C LEU A 141 -11.38 -10.39 -12.83
N ILE A 142 -10.63 -9.30 -12.92
CA ILE A 142 -10.93 -8.05 -12.19
C ILE A 142 -12.23 -7.42 -12.71
N ASP A 143 -12.45 -7.41 -14.02
CA ASP A 143 -13.62 -6.77 -14.65
C ASP A 143 -14.90 -7.63 -14.55
N ASN A 144 -14.80 -8.89 -14.10
CA ASN A 144 -15.91 -9.83 -14.10
C ASN A 144 -16.45 -10.12 -12.69
N ASP A 145 -17.42 -9.31 -12.28
CA ASP A 145 -18.16 -9.46 -11.01
C ASP A 145 -18.92 -10.79 -10.87
N LYS A 146 -19.07 -11.57 -11.94
CA LYS A 146 -19.81 -12.86 -11.92
C LYS A 146 -18.94 -14.02 -11.47
N ILE A 147 -17.62 -13.85 -11.39
CA ILE A 147 -16.70 -14.89 -10.95
C ILE A 147 -16.43 -14.73 -9.46
N THR A 148 -16.57 -15.82 -8.71
CA THR A 148 -16.30 -15.86 -7.26
C THR A 148 -15.36 -17.02 -6.98
N ILE A 149 -14.24 -16.74 -6.32
CA ILE A 149 -13.15 -17.69 -6.08
C ILE A 149 -12.96 -17.84 -4.57
N CYS A 150 -12.77 -19.09 -4.11
CA CYS A 150 -12.38 -19.46 -2.76
C CYS A 150 -11.00 -20.13 -2.74
#